data_AF-A0A259DCX3-F1
#
_entry.id   AF-A0A259DCX3-F1
#
_cell.length_a   1.000
_cell.length_b   1.000
_cell.length_c   1.000
_cell.angle_alpha   90.00
_cell.angle_beta   90.00
_cell.angle_gamma   90.00
#
_symmetry.space_group_name_H-M   'P 1'
#
loop_
_entity.id
_entity.type
_entity.pdbx_description
1 polymer ?
#
loop_
_entity_poly.entity_id
_entity_poly.type
_entity_poly.pdbx_seq_one_letter_code
_entity_poly.pdbx_strand_id
1 'polypeptide(L)'
;DNAGQTAQLNAQNLTLANASSATYAAGGTLGSGDLSVTADTLTLGEGAKAIQGFGAVTVTANELVAATGTGSLAIAAPATLNVARISGEKASSQSLTTTGALTVTQHAADRTLAPVTALGAKWAMQGRSVAFNGHAELPSGAFKLTATAGDVALGANAQVDVAGRAVQFFDVTQPSWGGTAEFVSENGNVEFVAGSKVDMSAAAGGDAGTLIVRAANGTVSLADGSVSGTAGADADGQRGEGARAVIDTGTLASFSALNTALNSGGFDGERNLRVRTGDVSIASTDMVKAQVIKISADGANSNVVGDGKINVAGTLDASGSAAGHIELFAKNNVNVESTARLAAVSSGANEDGGDIVIGTRKGKLNLEASDPGKGIDVSGGAGGQGGTVLLRAPRTASGVEVVALNKDGVKVAALDGDGKRVAGSSITGARSVSVEAVKVYDYADGSTLTATDLTTITTDNTSFASNHAAIKDDLGMTGNSAFHVLSGVEVRSSGDLTLANDWNL
;
A
#
# COMPACT_ATOMS: atom_id res chain seq x y z
N ASP A 1 -25.19 -28.47 30.71
CA ASP A 1 -23.79 -28.63 30.32
C ASP A 1 -23.75 -29.49 29.06
N ASN A 2 -23.23 -28.93 27.96
CA ASN A 2 -23.07 -29.61 26.67
C ASN A 2 -21.59 -29.92 26.36
N ALA A 3 -20.69 -29.81 27.34
CA ALA A 3 -19.27 -30.09 27.16
C ALA A 3 -19.05 -31.49 26.55
N GLY A 4 -18.20 -31.56 25.53
CA GLY A 4 -17.88 -32.80 24.81
C GLY A 4 -18.99 -33.35 23.92
N GLN A 5 -20.11 -32.64 23.76
CA GLN A 5 -21.20 -33.00 22.84
C GLN A 5 -21.19 -32.11 21.60
N THR A 6 -21.74 -32.62 20.49
CA THR A 6 -21.87 -31.87 19.23
C THR A 6 -23.33 -31.66 18.87
N ALA A 7 -23.76 -30.40 18.74
CA ALA A 7 -25.03 -30.05 18.12
C ALA A 7 -24.87 -30.07 16.59
N GLN A 8 -25.80 -30.69 15.88
CA GLN A 8 -25.74 -30.81 14.43
C GLN A 8 -26.93 -30.10 13.77
N LEU A 9 -26.64 -29.30 12.75
CA LEU A 9 -27.62 -28.69 11.86
C LEU A 9 -27.35 -29.21 10.44
N ASN A 10 -28.29 -29.98 9.91
CA ASN A 10 -28.20 -30.53 8.56
C ASN A 10 -29.38 -29.99 7.73
N ALA A 11 -29.07 -29.30 6.63
CA ALA A 11 -30.06 -28.77 5.72
C ALA A 11 -29.55 -28.86 4.29
N GLN A 12 -30.43 -28.76 3.29
CA GLN A 12 -29.97 -28.49 1.93
C GLN A 12 -29.64 -27.01 1.79
N ASN A 13 -30.60 -26.14 2.09
CA ASN A 13 -30.43 -24.70 2.09
C ASN A 13 -30.64 -24.17 3.51
N LEU A 14 -29.63 -23.51 4.07
CA LEU A 14 -29.71 -22.88 5.38
C LEU A 14 -29.50 -21.38 5.24
N THR A 15 -30.50 -20.58 5.64
CA THR A 15 -30.37 -19.13 5.70
C THR A 15 -30.32 -18.68 7.15
N LEU A 16 -29.28 -17.92 7.51
CA LEU A 16 -29.17 -17.22 8.78
C LEU A 16 -29.41 -15.74 8.53
N ALA A 17 -30.49 -15.18 9.10
CA ALA A 17 -30.85 -13.77 8.97
C ALA A 17 -31.46 -13.25 10.27
N ASN A 18 -31.31 -11.94 10.53
CA ASN A 18 -31.94 -11.25 11.65
C ASN A 18 -32.47 -9.88 11.21
N ALA A 19 -33.35 -9.88 10.20
CA ALA A 19 -33.88 -8.65 9.60
C ALA A 19 -34.68 -7.78 10.60
N SER A 20 -35.25 -8.39 11.66
CA SER A 20 -35.97 -7.66 12.71
C SER A 20 -35.06 -7.09 13.81
N SER A 21 -33.74 -7.30 13.72
CA SER A 21 -32.76 -6.90 14.75
C SER A 21 -33.13 -7.43 16.15
N ALA A 22 -33.67 -8.64 16.22
CA ALA A 22 -34.02 -9.27 17.48
C ALA A 22 -32.75 -9.55 18.30
N THR A 23 -32.82 -9.27 19.60
CA THR A 23 -31.74 -9.59 20.54
C THR A 23 -31.99 -10.94 21.19
N TYR A 24 -30.95 -11.76 21.29
CA TYR A 24 -30.99 -13.00 22.05
C TYR A 24 -30.39 -12.75 23.44
N ALA A 25 -31.12 -13.15 24.48
CA ALA A 25 -30.62 -13.20 25.85
C ALA A 25 -30.59 -14.66 26.31
N ALA A 26 -29.42 -15.15 26.71
CA ALA A 26 -29.28 -16.51 27.20
C ALA A 26 -30.03 -16.67 28.53
N GLY A 27 -30.80 -17.74 28.68
CA GLY A 27 -31.52 -18.07 29.91
C GLY A 27 -30.63 -18.62 31.04
N GLY A 28 -29.31 -18.67 30.85
CA GLY A 28 -28.34 -19.22 31.79
C GLY A 28 -26.91 -19.15 31.25
N THR A 29 -25.97 -19.78 31.96
CA THR A 29 -24.56 -19.87 31.52
C THR A 29 -24.45 -20.59 30.18
N LEU A 30 -23.69 -19.99 29.27
CA LEU A 30 -23.41 -20.54 27.96
C LEU A 30 -22.62 -21.86 28.05
N GLY A 31 -22.91 -22.77 27.11
CA GLY A 31 -22.24 -24.06 27.00
C GLY A 31 -20.85 -24.01 26.36
N SER A 32 -20.22 -25.18 26.22
CA SER A 32 -18.89 -25.39 25.62
C SER A 32 -18.80 -26.59 24.67
N GLY A 33 -19.92 -27.21 24.30
CA GLY A 33 -19.97 -28.24 23.25
C GLY A 33 -19.67 -27.69 21.85
N ASP A 34 -19.69 -28.52 20.83
CA ASP A 34 -19.38 -28.10 19.45
C ASP A 34 -20.65 -27.89 18.62
N LEU A 35 -20.57 -27.00 17.64
CA LEU A 35 -21.59 -26.85 16.60
C LEU A 35 -21.05 -27.35 15.26
N SER A 36 -21.76 -28.29 14.64
CA SER A 36 -21.51 -28.75 13.28
C SER A 36 -22.69 -28.36 12.39
N VAL A 37 -22.42 -27.59 11.35
CA VAL A 37 -23.38 -27.17 10.33
C VAL A 37 -23.01 -27.81 9.01
N THR A 38 -23.93 -28.58 8.44
CA THR A 38 -23.81 -29.14 7.08
C THR A 38 -24.92 -28.59 6.22
N ALA A 39 -24.57 -27.92 5.13
CA ALA A 39 -25.51 -27.42 4.14
C ALA A 39 -25.03 -27.70 2.73
N ASP A 40 -25.90 -27.75 1.73
CA ASP A 40 -25.46 -27.52 0.36
C ASP A 40 -25.12 -26.02 0.20
N THR A 41 -26.06 -25.15 0.53
CA THR A 41 -25.88 -23.70 0.50
C THR A 41 -26.17 -23.09 1.87
N LEU A 42 -25.19 -22.39 2.44
CA LEU A 42 -25.34 -21.55 3.62
C LEU A 42 -25.40 -20.07 3.19
N THR A 43 -26.52 -19.42 3.45
CA THR A 43 -26.75 -18.01 3.13
C THR A 43 -26.72 -17.14 4.37
N LEU A 44 -25.87 -16.12 4.40
CA LEU A 44 -25.91 -15.07 5.44
C LEU A 44 -26.73 -13.88 4.93
N GLY A 45 -27.89 -13.67 5.55
CA GLY A 45 -28.81 -12.57 5.25
C GLY A 45 -28.56 -11.33 6.08
N GLU A 46 -29.46 -10.35 5.95
CA GLU A 46 -29.41 -9.08 6.67
C GLU A 46 -29.41 -9.22 8.19
N GLY A 47 -28.89 -8.21 8.86
CA GLY A 47 -28.92 -8.07 10.31
C GLY A 47 -27.79 -8.79 11.04
N ALA A 48 -27.65 -8.44 12.33
CA ALA A 48 -26.62 -8.99 13.20
C ALA A 48 -27.03 -10.36 13.75
N LYS A 49 -26.14 -11.34 13.59
CA LYS A 49 -26.32 -12.73 13.99
C LYS A 49 -25.21 -13.11 14.96
N ALA A 50 -25.50 -14.00 15.90
CA ALA A 50 -24.50 -14.48 16.85
C ALA A 50 -24.61 -16.00 17.05
N ILE A 51 -23.46 -16.67 17.11
CA ILE A 51 -23.33 -18.05 17.57
C ILE A 51 -22.54 -18.03 18.87
N GLN A 52 -23.18 -18.50 19.95
CA GLN A 52 -22.66 -18.48 21.31
C GLN A 52 -22.96 -19.81 22.02
N GLY A 53 -22.22 -20.12 23.08
CA GLY A 53 -22.42 -21.36 23.85
C GLY A 53 -21.83 -22.62 23.22
N PHE A 54 -20.82 -22.43 22.37
CA PHE A 54 -20.05 -23.50 21.75
C PHE A 54 -18.55 -23.29 21.97
N GLY A 55 -17.80 -24.38 22.12
CA GLY A 55 -16.34 -24.40 22.19
C GLY A 55 -15.67 -24.31 20.82
N ALA A 56 -16.31 -24.85 19.77
CA ALA A 56 -15.90 -24.68 18.38
C ALA A 56 -17.11 -24.72 17.43
N VAL A 57 -16.95 -24.11 16.26
CA VAL A 57 -17.95 -24.15 15.17
C VAL A 57 -17.30 -24.69 13.91
N THR A 58 -17.91 -25.71 13.30
CA THR A 58 -17.52 -26.23 11.98
C THR A 58 -18.68 -26.10 11.01
N VAL A 59 -18.43 -25.46 9.87
CA VAL A 59 -19.36 -25.36 8.75
C VAL A 59 -18.80 -26.17 7.59
N THR A 60 -19.63 -27.04 7.01
CA THR A 60 -19.32 -27.73 5.75
C THR A 60 -20.41 -27.41 4.74
N ALA A 61 -20.07 -26.76 3.64
CA ALA A 61 -21.03 -26.44 2.59
C ALA A 61 -20.40 -26.38 1.19
N ASN A 62 -21.21 -26.60 0.15
CA ASN A 62 -20.78 -26.29 -1.21
C ASN A 62 -20.62 -24.76 -1.37
N GLU A 63 -21.62 -24.00 -0.95
CA GLU A 63 -21.63 -22.54 -1.12
C GLU A 63 -21.87 -21.80 0.19
N LEU A 64 -21.03 -20.80 0.47
CA LEU A 64 -21.27 -19.76 1.46
C LEU A 64 -21.61 -18.45 0.73
N VAL A 65 -22.87 -18.01 0.84
CA VAL A 65 -23.40 -16.91 0.05
C VAL A 65 -23.76 -15.72 0.94
N ALA A 66 -23.26 -14.54 0.59
CA ALA A 66 -23.75 -13.29 1.14
C ALA A 66 -25.04 -12.88 0.43
N ALA A 67 -26.17 -12.87 1.13
CA ALA A 67 -27.42 -12.37 0.56
C ALA A 67 -27.37 -10.84 0.38
N THR A 68 -28.27 -10.32 -0.46
CA THR A 68 -28.48 -8.87 -0.62
C THR A 68 -28.66 -8.18 0.72
N GLY A 69 -28.09 -6.97 0.83
CA GLY A 69 -28.15 -6.16 2.03
C GLY A 69 -26.93 -6.34 2.93
N THR A 70 -27.01 -5.78 4.15
CA THR A 70 -25.89 -5.75 5.09
C THR A 70 -26.16 -6.63 6.31
N GLY A 71 -25.18 -7.46 6.69
CA GLY A 71 -25.29 -8.32 7.86
C GLY A 71 -23.94 -8.64 8.49
N SER A 72 -23.99 -9.16 9.72
CA SER A 72 -22.83 -9.65 10.44
C SER A 72 -23.13 -10.98 11.12
N LEU A 73 -22.12 -11.83 11.25
CA LEU A 73 -22.15 -13.06 12.03
C LEU A 73 -20.97 -13.07 13.01
N ALA A 74 -21.27 -12.96 14.31
CA ALA A 74 -20.28 -13.08 15.37
C ALA A 74 -20.30 -14.48 15.99
N ILE A 75 -19.16 -15.18 15.93
CA ILE A 75 -18.97 -16.50 16.49
C ILE A 75 -18.08 -16.37 17.73
N ALA A 76 -18.63 -16.65 18.91
CA ALA A 76 -17.89 -16.60 20.17
C ALA A 76 -17.04 -17.84 20.44
N ALA A 77 -16.37 -18.36 19.41
CA ALA A 77 -15.51 -19.54 19.42
C ALA A 77 -14.53 -19.50 18.22
N PRO A 78 -13.50 -20.36 18.16
CA PRO A 78 -12.83 -20.68 16.89
C PRO A 78 -13.81 -21.27 15.87
N ALA A 79 -13.58 -20.99 14.58
CA ALA A 79 -14.43 -21.51 13.50
C ALA A 79 -13.61 -22.13 12.37
N THR A 80 -14.11 -23.23 11.83
CA THR A 80 -13.62 -23.87 10.60
C THR A 80 -14.72 -23.84 9.53
N LEU A 81 -14.42 -23.25 8.38
CA LEU A 81 -15.30 -23.21 7.21
C LEU A 81 -14.71 -24.12 6.13
N ASN A 82 -15.30 -25.31 5.94
CA ASN A 82 -15.00 -26.19 4.81
C ASN A 82 -15.99 -25.84 3.69
N VAL A 83 -15.60 -24.95 2.79
CA VAL A 83 -16.50 -24.44 1.74
C VAL A 83 -15.88 -24.56 0.36
N ALA A 84 -16.70 -24.92 -0.64
CA ALA A 84 -16.19 -25.03 -2.01
C ALA A 84 -16.07 -23.64 -2.66
N ARG A 85 -17.01 -22.74 -2.36
CA ARG A 85 -16.97 -21.35 -2.81
C ARG A 85 -17.64 -20.39 -1.82
N ILE A 86 -17.02 -19.23 -1.63
CA ILE A 86 -17.59 -18.04 -0.99
C ILE A 86 -17.99 -17.06 -2.08
N SER A 87 -19.25 -16.65 -2.12
CA SER A 87 -19.78 -15.71 -3.12
C SER A 87 -20.79 -14.75 -2.49
N GLY A 88 -21.39 -13.88 -3.29
CA GLY A 88 -22.44 -12.99 -2.79
C GLY A 88 -23.32 -12.44 -3.90
N GLU A 89 -24.50 -12.01 -3.51
CA GLU A 89 -25.49 -11.38 -4.37
C GLU A 89 -25.15 -9.90 -4.62
N LYS A 90 -25.84 -9.28 -5.59
CA LYS A 90 -25.73 -7.84 -5.83
C LYS A 90 -26.07 -7.06 -4.54
N ALA A 91 -25.29 -6.02 -4.27
CA ALA A 91 -25.43 -5.16 -3.10
C ALA A 91 -25.36 -5.91 -1.75
N SER A 92 -24.65 -7.05 -1.72
CA SER A 92 -24.37 -7.77 -0.48
C SER A 92 -23.13 -7.21 0.22
N SER A 93 -23.21 -7.12 1.55
CA SER A 93 -22.09 -6.75 2.43
C SER A 93 -22.18 -7.54 3.73
N GLN A 94 -21.38 -8.59 3.85
CA GLN A 94 -21.40 -9.47 5.02
C GLN A 94 -20.07 -9.45 5.78
N SER A 95 -20.16 -9.52 7.10
CA SER A 95 -19.00 -9.78 7.96
C SER A 95 -19.16 -11.07 8.76
N LEU A 96 -18.07 -11.80 8.93
CA LEU A 96 -17.96 -12.97 9.81
C LEU A 96 -16.80 -12.75 10.76
N THR A 97 -17.06 -12.75 12.07
CA THR A 97 -16.04 -12.55 13.09
C THR A 97 -15.99 -13.72 14.04
N THR A 98 -14.78 -14.16 14.41
CA THR A 98 -14.55 -15.21 15.40
C THR A 98 -13.70 -14.67 16.56
N THR A 99 -14.00 -15.05 17.79
CA THR A 99 -13.12 -14.73 18.94
C THR A 99 -11.85 -15.59 18.96
N GLY A 100 -11.90 -16.77 18.34
CA GLY A 100 -10.77 -17.68 18.15
C GLY A 100 -10.15 -17.59 16.76
N ALA A 101 -9.35 -18.60 16.39
CA ALA A 101 -8.82 -18.74 15.04
C ALA A 101 -9.96 -18.99 14.03
N LEU A 102 -9.83 -18.40 12.85
CA LEU A 102 -10.68 -18.68 11.69
C LEU A 102 -9.87 -19.48 10.68
N THR A 103 -10.34 -20.68 10.35
CA THR A 103 -9.75 -21.51 9.29
C THR A 103 -10.76 -21.68 8.17
N VAL A 104 -10.36 -21.36 6.94
CA VAL A 104 -11.15 -21.63 5.73
C VAL A 104 -10.38 -22.65 4.91
N THR A 105 -10.99 -23.80 4.64
CA THR A 105 -10.40 -24.86 3.84
C THR A 105 -11.25 -25.10 2.60
N GLN A 106 -10.60 -25.59 1.55
CA GLN A 106 -11.28 -26.00 0.34
C GLN A 106 -12.11 -27.26 0.58
N HIS A 107 -13.40 -27.19 0.28
CA HIS A 107 -14.28 -28.35 0.16
C HIS A 107 -14.45 -28.70 -1.33
N ALA A 108 -14.42 -30.00 -1.66
CA ALA A 108 -14.72 -30.44 -3.01
C ALA A 108 -16.24 -30.46 -3.19
N ALA A 109 -16.78 -29.62 -4.08
CA ALA A 109 -18.20 -29.59 -4.33
C ALA A 109 -18.69 -30.94 -4.88
N ASP A 110 -19.81 -31.42 -4.36
CA ASP A 110 -20.46 -32.66 -4.83
C ASP A 110 -21.35 -32.46 -6.07
N ARG A 111 -21.49 -31.20 -6.52
CA ARG A 111 -22.21 -30.78 -7.72
C ARG A 111 -21.48 -29.66 -8.45
N THR A 112 -21.86 -29.44 -9.70
CA THR A 112 -21.48 -28.24 -10.44
C THR A 112 -22.13 -27.01 -9.80
N LEU A 113 -21.34 -25.99 -9.48
CA LEU A 113 -21.83 -24.71 -8.98
C LEU A 113 -22.20 -23.80 -10.15
N ALA A 114 -23.29 -23.04 -10.01
CA ALA A 114 -23.67 -22.06 -11.03
C ALA A 114 -22.60 -20.94 -11.11
N PRO A 115 -22.34 -20.32 -12.27
CA PRO A 115 -21.41 -19.20 -12.35
C PRO A 115 -21.83 -18.01 -11.46
N VAL A 116 -20.88 -17.32 -10.83
CA VAL A 116 -21.19 -16.06 -10.11
C VAL A 116 -21.30 -14.94 -11.14
N THR A 117 -22.52 -14.41 -11.31
CA THR A 117 -22.80 -13.29 -12.22
C THR A 117 -23.01 -11.96 -11.50
N ALA A 118 -23.18 -12.00 -10.17
CA ALA A 118 -23.33 -10.80 -9.36
C ALA A 118 -21.99 -10.06 -9.25
N LEU A 119 -22.03 -8.74 -9.46
CA LEU A 119 -20.88 -7.86 -9.30
C LEU A 119 -20.96 -7.10 -7.97
N GLY A 120 -19.81 -6.77 -7.40
CA GLY A 120 -19.70 -5.81 -6.30
C GLY A 120 -20.05 -6.37 -4.91
N ALA A 121 -20.13 -7.69 -4.75
CA ALA A 121 -20.35 -8.33 -3.45
C ALA A 121 -19.17 -8.08 -2.49
N LYS A 122 -19.45 -7.93 -1.19
CA LYS A 122 -18.43 -7.62 -0.17
C LYS A 122 -18.44 -8.63 0.97
N TRP A 123 -17.26 -9.14 1.28
CA TRP A 123 -17.01 -10.00 2.44
C TRP A 123 -15.87 -9.47 3.30
N ALA A 124 -16.09 -9.44 4.61
CA ALA A 124 -15.05 -9.23 5.61
C ALA A 124 -15.03 -10.39 6.60
N MET A 125 -13.89 -11.04 6.77
CA MET A 125 -13.73 -12.13 7.72
C MET A 125 -12.62 -11.81 8.72
N GLN A 126 -12.89 -12.06 9.99
CA GLN A 126 -11.97 -11.76 11.08
C GLN A 126 -11.85 -12.93 12.05
N GLY A 127 -10.64 -13.19 12.51
CA GLY A 127 -10.36 -14.06 13.63
C GLY A 127 -9.17 -13.58 14.45
N ARG A 128 -8.84 -14.30 15.52
CA ARG A 128 -7.59 -14.08 16.28
C ARG A 128 -6.37 -14.32 15.39
N SER A 129 -6.42 -15.38 14.59
CA SER A 129 -5.58 -15.65 13.42
C SER A 129 -6.47 -16.12 12.28
N VAL A 130 -6.02 -15.99 11.03
CA VAL A 130 -6.77 -16.40 9.84
C VAL A 130 -5.89 -17.28 8.97
N ALA A 131 -6.30 -18.54 8.79
CA ALA A 131 -5.72 -19.43 7.78
C ALA A 131 -6.74 -19.61 6.65
N PHE A 132 -6.48 -19.01 5.48
CA PHE A 132 -7.37 -19.06 4.33
C PHE A 132 -6.76 -19.94 3.24
N ASN A 133 -7.41 -21.06 2.95
CA ASN A 133 -7.03 -22.00 1.89
C ASN A 133 -8.27 -22.43 1.08
N GLY A 134 -9.22 -21.51 0.92
CA GLY A 134 -10.48 -21.71 0.20
C GLY A 134 -10.58 -20.87 -1.07
N HIS A 135 -11.77 -20.81 -1.67
CA HIS A 135 -12.05 -20.06 -2.89
C HIS A 135 -13.15 -19.01 -2.66
N ALA A 136 -12.81 -17.73 -2.86
CA ALA A 136 -13.74 -16.60 -2.83
C ALA A 136 -13.88 -16.01 -4.23
N GLU A 137 -15.10 -16.00 -4.77
CA GLU A 137 -15.45 -15.48 -6.10
C GLU A 137 -16.40 -14.28 -5.92
N LEU A 138 -15.86 -13.08 -6.05
CA LEU A 138 -16.53 -11.81 -5.77
C LEU A 138 -16.22 -10.80 -6.89
N PRO A 139 -16.72 -11.03 -8.12
CA PRO A 139 -16.39 -10.22 -9.28
C PRO A 139 -16.60 -8.71 -9.04
N SER A 140 -15.60 -7.88 -9.35
CA SER A 140 -15.59 -6.42 -9.07
C SER A 140 -15.97 -6.05 -7.62
N GLY A 141 -15.79 -6.98 -6.68
CA GLY A 141 -16.23 -6.90 -5.30
C GLY A 141 -15.11 -6.52 -4.33
N ALA A 142 -15.32 -6.82 -3.06
CA ALA A 142 -14.30 -6.64 -2.04
C ALA A 142 -14.17 -7.86 -1.13
N PHE A 143 -12.94 -8.30 -0.89
CA PHE A 143 -12.63 -9.36 0.05
C PHE A 143 -11.63 -8.87 1.10
N LYS A 144 -11.98 -8.99 2.37
CA LYS A 144 -11.13 -8.58 3.50
C LYS A 144 -10.91 -9.72 4.47
N LEU A 145 -9.65 -9.96 4.82
CA LEU A 145 -9.25 -10.81 5.95
C LEU A 145 -8.56 -9.97 7.03
N THR A 146 -8.89 -10.24 8.29
CA THR A 146 -8.26 -9.56 9.43
C THR A 146 -7.91 -10.54 10.55
N ALA A 147 -6.64 -10.58 10.95
CA ALA A 147 -6.17 -11.26 12.14
C ALA A 147 -5.88 -10.25 13.25
N THR A 148 -6.55 -10.37 14.39
CA THR A 148 -6.45 -9.39 15.48
C THR A 148 -5.25 -9.60 16.41
N ALA A 149 -4.60 -10.77 16.36
CA ALA A 149 -3.44 -11.05 17.21
C ALA A 149 -2.35 -11.91 16.53
N GLY A 150 -2.73 -12.83 15.64
CA GLY A 150 -1.81 -13.69 14.90
C GLY A 150 -1.77 -13.35 13.42
N ASP A 151 -1.43 -14.34 12.60
CA ASP A 151 -1.18 -14.14 11.17
C ASP A 151 -2.45 -14.20 10.32
N VAL A 152 -2.38 -13.58 9.14
CA VAL A 152 -3.21 -13.93 7.98
C VAL A 152 -2.34 -14.73 7.02
N ALA A 153 -2.68 -15.99 6.80
CA ALA A 153 -1.97 -16.87 5.88
C ALA A 153 -2.89 -17.34 4.75
N LEU A 154 -2.50 -17.07 3.51
CA LEU A 154 -3.11 -17.63 2.31
C LEU A 154 -2.34 -18.90 1.92
N GLY A 155 -2.98 -20.06 2.06
CA GLY A 155 -2.40 -21.35 1.73
C GLY A 155 -2.26 -21.58 0.21
N ALA A 156 -1.57 -22.66 -0.16
CA ALA A 156 -1.24 -22.97 -1.56
C ALA A 156 -2.45 -23.20 -2.49
N ASN A 157 -3.66 -23.39 -1.95
CA ASN A 157 -4.90 -23.53 -2.72
C ASN A 157 -5.84 -22.32 -2.57
N ALA A 158 -5.40 -21.27 -1.85
CA ALA A 158 -6.18 -20.05 -1.69
C ALA A 158 -6.45 -19.39 -3.04
N GLN A 159 -7.70 -19.09 -3.31
CA GLN A 159 -8.13 -18.38 -4.51
C GLN A 159 -9.07 -17.25 -4.10
N VAL A 160 -8.70 -16.02 -4.44
CA VAL A 160 -9.52 -14.84 -4.24
C VAL A 160 -9.65 -14.16 -5.59
N ASP A 161 -10.83 -14.21 -6.18
CA ASP A 161 -11.15 -13.57 -7.44
C ASP A 161 -12.07 -12.38 -7.17
N VAL A 162 -11.49 -11.19 -7.21
CA VAL A 162 -12.21 -9.91 -7.23
C VAL A 162 -12.08 -9.22 -8.59
N ALA A 163 -11.67 -9.95 -9.63
CA ALA A 163 -11.37 -9.38 -10.92
C ALA A 163 -12.62 -8.80 -11.61
N GLY A 164 -12.38 -7.87 -12.52
CA GLY A 164 -13.39 -7.33 -13.43
C GLY A 164 -13.95 -8.40 -14.36
N ARG A 165 -15.09 -8.08 -14.97
CA ARG A 165 -15.82 -8.94 -15.91
C ARG A 165 -16.20 -8.13 -17.14
N ALA A 166 -16.28 -8.80 -18.29
CA ALA A 166 -16.91 -8.23 -19.46
C ALA A 166 -18.44 -8.30 -19.28
N VAL A 167 -19.12 -7.15 -19.33
CA VAL A 167 -20.56 -7.06 -19.14
C VAL A 167 -21.22 -6.72 -20.46
N GLN A 168 -22.09 -7.60 -20.95
CA GLN A 168 -22.85 -7.38 -22.17
C GLN A 168 -24.07 -6.50 -21.91
N PHE A 169 -24.17 -5.39 -22.65
CA PHE A 169 -25.31 -4.49 -22.72
C PHE A 169 -25.89 -4.52 -24.13
N PHE A 170 -26.86 -5.42 -24.37
CA PHE A 170 -27.49 -5.63 -25.67
C PHE A 170 -26.47 -5.83 -26.80
N ASP A 171 -26.06 -4.78 -27.49
CA ASP A 171 -25.12 -4.74 -28.62
C ASP A 171 -23.68 -4.34 -28.24
N VAL A 172 -23.43 -3.80 -27.04
CA VAL A 172 -22.09 -3.37 -26.60
C VAL A 172 -21.60 -4.16 -25.39
N THR A 173 -20.33 -4.55 -25.38
CA THR A 173 -19.66 -5.10 -24.19
C THR A 173 -18.88 -3.99 -23.49
N GLN A 174 -19.06 -3.84 -22.18
CA GLN A 174 -18.31 -2.88 -21.37
C GLN A 174 -17.55 -3.62 -20.26
N PRO A 175 -16.30 -3.25 -19.98
CA PRO A 175 -15.54 -3.83 -18.88
C PRO A 175 -16.05 -3.31 -17.53
N SER A 176 -16.10 -4.19 -16.53
CA SER A 176 -16.12 -3.76 -15.13
C SER A 176 -14.71 -3.72 -14.54
N TRP A 177 -14.55 -2.92 -13.50
CA TRP A 177 -13.26 -2.72 -12.83
C TRP A 177 -12.85 -3.91 -11.98
N GLY A 178 -11.55 -4.04 -11.74
CA GLY A 178 -11.03 -4.90 -10.69
C GLY A 178 -11.47 -4.43 -9.31
N GLY A 179 -11.71 -5.37 -8.41
CA GLY A 179 -12.17 -5.13 -7.05
C GLY A 179 -11.03 -4.84 -6.06
N THR A 180 -11.33 -4.98 -4.76
CA THR A 180 -10.35 -4.75 -3.68
C THR A 180 -10.11 -6.02 -2.87
N ALA A 181 -8.84 -6.37 -2.68
CA ALA A 181 -8.43 -7.44 -1.77
C ALA A 181 -7.61 -6.84 -0.63
N GLU A 182 -8.08 -6.99 0.62
CA GLU A 182 -7.45 -6.42 1.81
C GLU A 182 -7.08 -7.52 2.82
N PHE A 183 -5.81 -7.55 3.24
CA PHE A 183 -5.28 -8.53 4.18
C PHE A 183 -4.54 -7.82 5.31
N VAL A 184 -5.05 -7.98 6.54
CA VAL A 184 -4.56 -7.24 7.70
C VAL A 184 -4.21 -8.18 8.83
N SER A 185 -2.99 -8.07 9.35
CA SER A 185 -2.62 -8.60 10.66
C SER A 185 -2.23 -7.44 11.58
N GLU A 186 -2.89 -7.35 12.72
CA GLU A 186 -2.63 -6.28 13.70
C GLU A 186 -1.31 -6.49 14.46
N ASN A 187 -0.92 -7.75 14.70
CA ASN A 187 0.23 -8.10 15.54
C ASN A 187 1.10 -9.25 15.00
N GLY A 188 0.78 -9.78 13.83
CA GLY A 188 1.50 -10.87 13.18
C GLY A 188 1.81 -10.54 11.72
N ASN A 189 2.00 -11.60 10.93
CA ASN A 189 2.39 -11.53 9.53
C ASN A 189 1.18 -11.61 8.59
N VAL A 190 1.40 -11.14 7.37
CA VAL A 190 0.55 -11.50 6.24
C VAL A 190 1.41 -12.28 5.24
N GLU A 191 1.06 -13.54 5.02
CA GLU A 191 1.80 -14.47 4.16
C GLU A 191 0.93 -15.01 3.02
N PHE A 192 1.45 -14.89 1.80
CA PHE A 192 0.90 -15.54 0.62
C PHE A 192 1.84 -16.66 0.22
N VAL A 193 1.46 -17.90 0.51
CA VAL A 193 2.25 -19.08 0.19
C VAL A 193 2.24 -19.32 -1.31
N ALA A 194 3.31 -19.89 -1.85
CA ALA A 194 3.38 -20.31 -3.25
C ALA A 194 2.17 -21.18 -3.63
N GLY A 195 1.51 -20.84 -4.74
CA GLY A 195 0.27 -21.48 -5.20
C GLY A 195 -1.01 -20.72 -4.84
N SER A 196 -1.00 -19.86 -3.80
CA SER A 196 -2.11 -18.92 -3.57
C SER A 196 -2.31 -18.02 -4.78
N LYS A 197 -3.53 -17.55 -5.01
CA LYS A 197 -3.90 -16.68 -6.12
C LYS A 197 -4.89 -15.62 -5.66
N VAL A 198 -4.51 -14.35 -5.80
CA VAL A 198 -5.40 -13.21 -5.56
C VAL A 198 -5.46 -12.38 -6.84
N ASP A 199 -6.60 -12.42 -7.51
CA ASP A 199 -6.82 -11.75 -8.79
C ASP A 199 -7.73 -10.54 -8.61
N MET A 200 -7.22 -9.38 -8.99
CA MET A 200 -7.93 -8.11 -9.08
C MET A 200 -7.73 -7.46 -10.45
N SER A 201 -7.44 -8.26 -11.48
CA SER A 201 -7.30 -7.80 -12.85
C SER A 201 -8.59 -7.14 -13.36
N ALA A 202 -8.46 -6.27 -14.35
CA ALA A 202 -9.61 -5.72 -15.06
C ALA A 202 -10.05 -6.64 -16.20
N ALA A 203 -11.30 -6.50 -16.63
CA ALA A 203 -11.65 -6.87 -18.00
C ALA A 203 -10.95 -5.92 -18.99
N ALA A 204 -10.72 -6.37 -20.22
CA ALA A 204 -10.04 -5.57 -21.25
C ALA A 204 -10.69 -4.19 -21.44
N GLY A 205 -9.88 -3.13 -21.43
CA GLY A 205 -10.33 -1.73 -21.47
C GLY A 205 -10.73 -1.15 -20.10
N GLY A 206 -10.80 -1.95 -19.05
CA GLY A 206 -11.16 -1.51 -17.69
C GLY A 206 -9.95 -1.22 -16.80
N ASP A 207 -10.22 -0.52 -15.69
CA ASP A 207 -9.26 -0.26 -14.63
C ASP A 207 -9.07 -1.47 -13.71
N ALA A 208 -7.82 -1.81 -13.41
CA ALA A 208 -7.53 -2.91 -12.49
C ALA A 208 -7.70 -2.48 -11.02
N GLY A 209 -7.79 -3.49 -10.15
CA GLY A 209 -8.17 -3.33 -8.76
C GLY A 209 -7.04 -2.92 -7.82
N THR A 210 -7.32 -3.05 -6.53
CA THR A 210 -6.39 -2.65 -5.46
C THR A 210 -6.11 -3.79 -4.49
N LEU A 211 -4.82 -4.04 -4.26
CA LEU A 211 -4.29 -4.89 -3.20
C LEU A 211 -3.92 -4.01 -2.01
N ILE A 212 -4.44 -4.33 -0.83
CA ILE A 212 -4.07 -3.68 0.43
C ILE A 212 -3.53 -4.75 1.37
N VAL A 213 -2.28 -4.60 1.83
CA VAL A 213 -1.67 -5.53 2.79
C VAL A 213 -1.10 -4.74 3.97
N ARG A 214 -1.51 -5.09 5.19
CA ARG A 214 -1.04 -4.42 6.40
C ARG A 214 -0.59 -5.43 7.45
N ALA A 215 0.67 -5.34 7.84
CA ALA A 215 1.29 -6.09 8.92
C ALA A 215 2.28 -5.17 9.64
N ALA A 216 1.81 -4.00 10.12
CA ALA A 216 2.67 -2.94 10.65
C ALA A 216 3.53 -3.36 11.85
N ASN A 217 3.16 -4.44 12.54
CA ASN A 217 3.90 -5.04 13.66
C ASN A 217 4.53 -6.41 13.31
N GLY A 218 4.50 -6.82 12.03
CA GLY A 218 5.05 -8.09 11.56
C GLY A 218 5.71 -7.94 10.19
N THR A 219 5.57 -8.97 9.35
CA THR A 219 6.12 -9.02 7.99
C THR A 219 5.03 -9.25 6.94
N VAL A 220 5.28 -8.76 5.74
CA VAL A 220 4.52 -9.10 4.53
C VAL A 220 5.39 -9.94 3.62
N SER A 221 4.86 -11.08 3.17
CA SER A 221 5.50 -11.95 2.17
C SER A 221 4.51 -12.28 1.05
N LEU A 222 4.89 -11.96 -0.18
CA LEU A 222 4.16 -12.34 -1.40
C LEU A 222 5.00 -13.35 -2.18
N ALA A 223 4.50 -14.58 -2.34
CA ALA A 223 5.12 -15.52 -3.25
C ALA A 223 4.99 -15.01 -4.70
N ASP A 224 5.98 -15.31 -5.54
CA ASP A 224 5.86 -14.98 -6.96
C ASP A 224 4.67 -15.71 -7.60
N GLY A 225 3.90 -14.99 -8.42
CA GLY A 225 2.66 -15.47 -9.01
C GLY A 225 1.47 -15.54 -8.05
N SER A 226 1.59 -15.05 -6.80
CA SER A 226 0.48 -15.09 -5.85
C SER A 226 -0.60 -14.02 -6.05
N VAL A 227 -0.30 -13.00 -6.85
CA VAL A 227 -1.16 -11.84 -7.08
C VAL A 227 -1.22 -11.52 -8.58
N SER A 228 -2.39 -11.09 -9.04
CA SER A 228 -2.63 -10.63 -10.42
C SER A 228 -3.48 -9.38 -10.39
N GLY A 229 -3.09 -8.38 -11.17
CA GLY A 229 -3.70 -7.06 -11.25
C GLY A 229 -3.53 -6.43 -12.63
N THR A 230 -3.73 -7.23 -13.69
CA THR A 230 -3.50 -6.73 -15.05
C THR A 230 -4.68 -5.90 -15.54
N ALA A 231 -4.42 -4.76 -16.19
CA ALA A 231 -5.39 -4.08 -17.04
C ALA A 231 -5.01 -4.32 -18.51
N GLY A 232 -5.73 -5.20 -19.20
CA GLY A 232 -5.50 -5.47 -20.62
C GLY A 232 -6.11 -4.38 -21.51
N ALA A 233 -5.52 -4.14 -22.67
CA ALA A 233 -6.13 -3.28 -23.68
C ALA A 233 -7.33 -3.99 -24.35
N ASP A 234 -8.35 -3.23 -24.75
CA ASP A 234 -9.47 -3.71 -25.55
C ASP A 234 -9.11 -3.86 -27.04
N ALA A 235 -10.11 -4.19 -27.87
CA ALA A 235 -9.92 -4.38 -29.31
C ALA A 235 -9.49 -3.11 -30.06
N ASP A 236 -9.78 -1.93 -29.50
CA ASP A 236 -9.39 -0.62 -30.03
C ASP A 236 -8.02 -0.16 -29.48
N GLY A 237 -7.38 -0.99 -28.64
CA GLY A 237 -6.11 -0.70 -28.00
C GLY A 237 -6.23 0.21 -26.78
N GLN A 238 -7.43 0.50 -26.29
CA GLN A 238 -7.65 1.29 -25.08
C GLN A 238 -7.45 0.44 -23.84
N ARG A 239 -6.71 0.98 -22.86
CA ARG A 239 -6.41 0.31 -21.59
C ARG A 239 -6.81 1.23 -20.45
N GLY A 240 -7.41 0.68 -19.40
CA GLY A 240 -7.63 1.41 -18.15
C GLY A 240 -6.35 1.58 -17.31
N GLU A 241 -6.53 2.11 -16.12
CA GLU A 241 -5.46 2.26 -15.14
C GLU A 241 -4.97 0.90 -14.62
N GLY A 242 -3.67 0.85 -14.32
CA GLY A 242 -3.02 -0.33 -13.76
C GLY A 242 -3.44 -0.64 -12.32
N ALA A 243 -3.17 -1.87 -11.85
CA ALA A 243 -3.48 -2.22 -10.47
C ALA A 243 -2.63 -1.44 -9.47
N ARG A 244 -3.20 -1.28 -8.27
CA ARG A 244 -2.60 -0.57 -7.15
C ARG A 244 -2.23 -1.54 -6.04
N ALA A 245 -1.04 -1.41 -5.49
CA ALA A 245 -0.59 -2.12 -4.30
C ALA A 245 -0.27 -1.13 -3.18
N VAL A 246 -0.95 -1.25 -2.04
CA VAL A 246 -0.71 -0.47 -0.83
C VAL A 246 -0.27 -1.41 0.29
N ILE A 247 1.00 -1.34 0.65
CA ILE A 247 1.66 -2.29 1.56
C ILE A 247 2.27 -1.54 2.73
N ASP A 248 1.87 -1.92 3.95
CA ASP A 248 2.41 -1.41 5.20
C ASP A 248 2.94 -2.57 6.03
N THR A 249 4.26 -2.69 6.18
CA THR A 249 4.92 -3.81 6.86
C THR A 249 5.79 -3.33 8.00
N GLY A 250 5.83 -4.09 9.09
CA GLY A 250 6.71 -3.83 10.23
C GLY A 250 8.17 -3.90 9.82
N THR A 251 8.57 -5.03 9.27
CA THR A 251 9.89 -5.21 8.62
C THR A 251 9.72 -5.81 7.23
N LEU A 252 10.66 -5.54 6.34
CA LEU A 252 10.65 -6.08 4.98
C LEU A 252 11.83 -7.04 4.81
N ALA A 253 11.57 -8.31 4.56
CA ALA A 253 12.61 -9.33 4.42
C ALA A 253 13.42 -9.16 3.12
N SER A 254 12.75 -8.87 1.99
CA SER A 254 13.39 -8.64 0.71
C SER A 254 12.52 -7.75 -0.17
N PHE A 255 13.04 -6.59 -0.55
CA PHE A 255 12.39 -5.73 -1.54
C PHE A 255 12.32 -6.42 -2.91
N SER A 256 13.40 -7.06 -3.35
CA SER A 256 13.47 -7.69 -4.67
C SER A 256 12.44 -8.83 -4.84
N ALA A 257 12.21 -9.63 -3.79
CA ALA A 257 11.18 -10.66 -3.81
C ALA A 257 9.77 -10.06 -3.92
N LEU A 258 9.48 -9.03 -3.11
CA LEU A 258 8.21 -8.30 -3.18
C LEU A 258 8.01 -7.66 -4.56
N ASN A 259 9.04 -6.99 -5.07
CA ASN A 259 9.02 -6.35 -6.39
C ASN A 259 8.80 -7.35 -7.52
N THR A 260 9.39 -8.55 -7.42
CA THR A 260 9.18 -9.64 -8.38
C THR A 260 7.72 -10.05 -8.44
N ALA A 261 7.09 -10.31 -7.28
CA ALA A 261 5.68 -10.67 -7.20
C ALA A 261 4.74 -9.57 -7.75
N LEU A 262 5.04 -8.29 -7.49
CA LEU A 262 4.25 -7.18 -8.01
C LEU A 262 4.46 -6.96 -9.53
N ASN A 263 5.67 -7.20 -10.04
CA ASN A 263 5.95 -7.15 -11.48
C ASN A 263 5.26 -8.26 -12.24
N SER A 264 5.38 -9.51 -11.77
CA SER A 264 4.73 -10.65 -12.40
C SER A 264 3.20 -10.55 -12.33
N GLY A 265 2.68 -9.94 -11.26
CA GLY A 265 1.27 -9.64 -11.12
C GLY A 265 0.75 -8.45 -11.93
N GLY A 266 1.61 -7.66 -12.58
CA GLY A 266 1.19 -6.54 -13.42
C GLY A 266 0.73 -5.28 -12.68
N PHE A 267 1.24 -5.04 -11.47
CA PHE A 267 0.93 -3.83 -10.69
C PHE A 267 1.67 -2.61 -11.23
N ASP A 268 1.17 -2.01 -12.31
CA ASP A 268 1.78 -0.85 -12.98
C ASP A 268 0.98 0.46 -12.80
N GLY A 269 -0.08 0.46 -11.99
CA GLY A 269 -0.80 1.68 -11.61
C GLY A 269 -0.13 2.39 -10.45
N GLU A 270 -0.18 1.79 -9.26
CA GLU A 270 0.45 2.34 -8.05
C GLU A 270 1.17 1.27 -7.23
N ARG A 271 2.34 1.62 -6.70
CA ARG A 271 3.05 0.86 -5.69
C ARG A 271 3.41 1.76 -4.53
N ASN A 272 2.67 1.62 -3.44
CA ASN A 272 2.88 2.33 -2.20
C ASN A 272 3.36 1.37 -1.12
N LEU A 273 4.64 1.48 -0.76
CA LEU A 273 5.30 0.67 0.24
C LEU A 273 5.71 1.53 1.43
N ARG A 274 5.28 1.11 2.62
CA ARG A 274 5.74 1.63 3.90
C ARG A 274 6.38 0.53 4.71
N VAL A 275 7.62 0.76 5.14
CA VAL A 275 8.37 -0.13 6.04
C VAL A 275 8.58 0.60 7.35
N ARG A 276 8.03 0.04 8.44
CA ARG A 276 8.05 0.68 9.76
C ARG A 276 9.43 0.67 10.39
N THR A 277 10.15 -0.44 10.27
CA THR A 277 11.46 -0.70 10.87
C THR A 277 12.38 -1.37 9.86
N GLY A 278 13.66 -1.02 9.90
CA GLY A 278 14.65 -1.49 8.95
C GLY A 278 14.80 -0.57 7.74
N ASP A 279 15.84 -0.87 6.97
CA ASP A 279 16.16 -0.16 5.73
C ASP A 279 15.44 -0.81 4.54
N VAL A 280 15.20 -0.01 3.49
CA VAL A 280 14.73 -0.51 2.19
C VAL A 280 15.91 -0.50 1.22
N SER A 281 16.22 -1.64 0.61
CA SER A 281 17.28 -1.74 -0.40
C SER A 281 16.70 -2.20 -1.73
N ILE A 282 16.74 -1.32 -2.73
CA ILE A 282 16.34 -1.59 -4.12
C ILE A 282 17.62 -1.95 -4.88
N ALA A 283 17.84 -3.24 -5.13
CA ALA A 283 19.07 -3.75 -5.73
C ALA A 283 19.23 -3.29 -7.19
N SER A 284 20.45 -3.32 -7.72
CA SER A 284 20.75 -2.88 -9.10
C SER A 284 20.01 -3.67 -10.18
N THR A 285 19.58 -4.90 -9.87
CA THR A 285 18.77 -5.76 -10.73
C THR A 285 17.27 -5.49 -10.62
N ASP A 286 16.82 -4.73 -9.62
CA ASP A 286 15.42 -4.41 -9.45
C ASP A 286 14.98 -3.36 -10.46
N MET A 287 13.84 -3.64 -11.11
CA MET A 287 13.11 -2.69 -11.94
C MET A 287 11.69 -2.58 -11.40
N VAL A 288 11.32 -1.40 -10.93
CA VAL A 288 9.97 -1.07 -10.49
C VAL A 288 9.31 -0.29 -11.61
N LYS A 289 8.21 -0.80 -12.16
CA LYS A 289 7.44 -0.12 -13.22
C LYS A 289 6.03 0.14 -12.71
N ALA A 290 5.68 1.40 -12.48
CA ALA A 290 4.32 1.83 -12.14
C ALA A 290 4.14 3.33 -12.37
N GLN A 291 2.93 3.79 -12.74
CA GLN A 291 2.62 5.23 -12.87
C GLN A 291 2.88 5.99 -11.57
N VAL A 292 2.71 5.34 -10.42
CA VAL A 292 2.93 5.89 -9.10
C VAL A 292 3.83 4.98 -8.28
N ILE A 293 4.95 5.52 -7.80
CA ILE A 293 5.88 4.79 -6.93
C ILE A 293 6.06 5.58 -5.64
N LYS A 294 5.67 5.01 -4.50
CA LYS A 294 5.84 5.61 -3.18
C LYS A 294 6.54 4.62 -2.27
N ILE A 295 7.69 4.99 -1.73
CA ILE A 295 8.46 4.13 -0.82
C ILE A 295 8.85 4.94 0.41
N SER A 296 8.47 4.44 1.57
CA SER A 296 8.80 5.05 2.86
C SER A 296 9.45 4.08 3.84
N ALA A 297 10.47 4.57 4.55
CA ALA A 297 11.18 3.86 5.61
C ALA A 297 11.14 4.70 6.90
N ASP A 298 10.27 4.33 7.83
CA ASP A 298 9.96 5.13 9.03
C ASP A 298 11.05 5.05 10.10
N GLY A 299 11.83 3.97 10.10
CA GLY A 299 12.89 3.72 11.08
C GLY A 299 12.41 3.75 12.54
N ALA A 300 11.31 3.09 12.86
CA ALA A 300 10.68 3.11 14.19
C ALA A 300 11.53 2.45 15.29
N ASN A 301 12.60 1.72 14.95
CA ASN A 301 13.47 1.11 15.95
C ASN A 301 14.47 2.14 16.50
N SER A 302 14.15 2.68 17.68
CA SER A 302 15.00 3.63 18.39
C SER A 302 16.32 3.04 18.90
N ASN A 303 16.45 1.70 18.96
CA ASN A 303 17.66 1.04 19.43
C ASN A 303 18.72 0.86 18.34
N VAL A 304 18.36 1.08 17.07
CA VAL A 304 19.28 0.95 15.93
C VAL A 304 19.64 2.33 15.42
N VAL A 305 20.92 2.69 15.58
CA VAL A 305 21.45 3.93 15.02
C VAL A 305 21.38 3.85 13.51
N GLY A 306 20.69 4.82 12.89
CA GLY A 306 20.56 4.89 11.44
C GLY A 306 19.44 4.04 10.84
N ASP A 307 18.51 3.50 11.62
CA ASP A 307 17.34 2.74 11.13
C ASP A 307 16.42 3.54 10.19
N GLY A 308 15.96 2.96 9.10
CA GLY A 308 15.03 3.61 8.18
C GLY A 308 15.73 4.45 7.12
N LYS A 309 16.72 3.86 6.45
CA LYS A 309 17.31 4.36 5.21
C LYS A 309 16.58 3.79 3.99
N ILE A 310 16.74 4.45 2.85
CA ILE A 310 16.41 3.91 1.53
C ILE A 310 17.68 3.90 0.69
N ASN A 311 18.10 2.74 0.21
CA ASN A 311 19.20 2.57 -0.74
C ASN A 311 18.61 2.20 -2.10
N VAL A 312 18.90 3.01 -3.13
CA VAL A 312 18.43 2.79 -4.50
C VAL A 312 19.65 2.53 -5.38
N ALA A 313 19.83 1.30 -5.83
CA ALA A 313 20.79 0.94 -6.87
C ALA A 313 20.08 0.57 -8.19
N GLY A 314 18.81 0.15 -8.11
CA GLY A 314 17.98 -0.28 -9.24
C GLY A 314 17.28 0.84 -10.00
N THR A 315 16.25 0.47 -10.76
CA THR A 315 15.44 1.38 -11.57
C THR A 315 14.04 1.55 -10.98
N LEU A 316 13.63 2.80 -10.76
CA LEU A 316 12.26 3.20 -10.50
C LEU A 316 11.75 3.95 -11.73
N ASP A 317 10.79 3.36 -12.45
CA ASP A 317 10.29 3.89 -13.71
C ASP A 317 8.78 4.16 -13.62
N ALA A 318 8.44 5.44 -13.51
CA ALA A 318 7.10 6.01 -13.60
C ALA A 318 6.85 6.69 -14.95
N SER A 319 7.62 6.35 -15.99
CA SER A 319 7.46 6.91 -17.34
C SER A 319 6.23 6.34 -18.05
N GLY A 320 5.55 7.15 -18.84
CA GLY A 320 4.34 6.77 -19.57
C GLY A 320 4.01 7.75 -20.70
N SER A 321 2.86 7.57 -21.37
CA SER A 321 2.36 8.56 -22.33
C SER A 321 2.12 9.92 -21.67
N ALA A 322 1.54 9.90 -20.48
CA ALA A 322 1.69 10.95 -19.48
C ALA A 322 2.67 10.44 -18.42
N ALA A 323 3.58 11.31 -17.96
CA ALA A 323 4.52 10.94 -16.93
C ALA A 323 3.85 10.73 -15.57
N GLY A 324 4.43 9.85 -14.76
CA GLY A 324 3.98 9.51 -13.42
C GLY A 324 4.73 10.27 -12.32
N HIS A 325 4.70 9.71 -11.11
CA HIS A 325 5.39 10.29 -9.96
C HIS A 325 6.14 9.27 -9.10
N ILE A 326 7.25 9.72 -8.50
CA ILE A 326 8.07 8.94 -7.59
C ILE A 326 8.24 9.72 -6.28
N GLU A 327 7.92 9.09 -5.15
CA GLU A 327 8.11 9.63 -3.80
C GLU A 327 8.96 8.68 -2.96
N LEU A 328 10.10 9.16 -2.46
CA LEU A 328 10.98 8.42 -1.56
C LEU A 328 11.12 9.18 -0.24
N PHE A 329 10.72 8.57 0.88
CA PHE A 329 10.79 9.20 2.20
C PHE A 329 11.47 8.31 3.23
N ALA A 330 12.60 8.76 3.78
CA ALA A 330 13.33 8.03 4.82
C ALA A 330 13.41 8.82 6.12
N LYS A 331 13.39 8.13 7.27
CA LYS A 331 13.77 8.76 8.54
C LYS A 331 15.23 9.17 8.51
N ASN A 332 16.11 8.28 8.07
CA ASN A 332 17.54 8.52 7.89
C ASN A 332 17.84 8.72 6.40
N ASN A 333 18.98 8.25 5.89
CA ASN A 333 19.46 8.63 4.57
C ASN A 333 18.57 8.08 3.44
N VAL A 334 18.48 8.84 2.35
CA VAL A 334 18.16 8.28 1.03
C VAL A 334 19.44 8.30 0.21
N ASN A 335 19.88 7.13 -0.25
CA ASN A 335 21.06 6.94 -1.07
C ASN A 335 20.61 6.54 -2.48
N VAL A 336 20.76 7.42 -3.46
CA VAL A 336 20.58 7.13 -4.88
C VAL A 336 21.96 6.79 -5.43
N GLU A 337 22.27 5.49 -5.49
CA GLU A 337 23.61 4.97 -5.79
C GLU A 337 24.00 5.13 -7.27
N SER A 338 25.28 4.91 -7.58
CA SER A 338 25.88 5.06 -8.91
C SER A 338 25.06 4.47 -10.09
N THR A 339 24.44 3.30 -9.89
CA THR A 339 23.69 2.56 -10.92
C THR A 339 22.19 2.91 -11.00
N ALA A 340 21.71 3.78 -10.10
CA ALA A 340 20.29 4.03 -9.92
C ALA A 340 19.68 4.83 -11.07
N ARG A 341 18.43 4.51 -11.45
CA ARG A 341 17.66 5.33 -12.39
C ARG A 341 16.28 5.61 -11.83
N LEU A 342 15.94 6.88 -11.66
CA LEU A 342 14.59 7.33 -11.29
C LEU A 342 14.02 8.09 -12.49
N ALA A 343 13.04 7.52 -13.16
CA ALA A 343 12.50 8.04 -14.40
C ALA A 343 11.01 8.33 -14.28
N ALA A 344 10.59 9.57 -14.50
CA ALA A 344 9.20 9.98 -14.67
C ALA A 344 9.10 10.73 -16.01
N VAL A 345 9.40 10.01 -17.10
CA VAL A 345 9.49 10.56 -18.44
C VAL A 345 8.14 10.49 -19.14
N SER A 346 7.78 11.56 -19.84
CA SER A 346 6.62 11.55 -20.71
C SER A 346 7.01 11.23 -22.15
N SER A 347 6.27 10.33 -22.80
CA SER A 347 6.42 10.06 -24.23
C SER A 347 5.32 10.69 -25.09
N GLY A 348 4.30 11.31 -24.48
CA GLY A 348 3.18 11.93 -25.18
C GLY A 348 3.53 13.27 -25.81
N ALA A 349 2.92 13.58 -26.96
CA ALA A 349 3.14 14.88 -27.61
C ALA A 349 2.52 16.00 -26.78
N ASN A 350 3.30 17.05 -26.51
CA ASN A 350 2.95 18.19 -25.64
C ASN A 350 2.68 17.82 -24.18
N GLU A 351 3.02 16.59 -23.76
CA GLU A 351 2.87 16.16 -22.38
C GLU A 351 4.12 16.50 -21.57
N ASP A 352 3.91 17.15 -20.42
CA ASP A 352 4.99 17.53 -19.50
C ASP A 352 5.63 16.29 -18.86
N GLY A 353 6.88 16.42 -18.44
CA GLY A 353 7.55 15.42 -17.60
C GLY A 353 6.95 15.34 -16.19
N GLY A 354 7.24 14.24 -15.50
CA GLY A 354 6.62 13.93 -14.21
C GLY A 354 7.33 14.53 -13.00
N ASP A 355 6.94 14.06 -11.82
CA ASP A 355 7.40 14.63 -10.55
C ASP A 355 8.17 13.62 -9.72
N ILE A 356 9.31 14.03 -9.17
CA ILE A 356 10.13 13.21 -8.28
C ILE A 356 10.38 13.96 -6.97
N VAL A 357 9.95 13.36 -5.86
CA VAL A 357 10.15 13.88 -4.51
C VAL A 357 11.02 12.91 -3.72
N ILE A 358 12.12 13.42 -3.17
CA ILE A 358 13.04 12.64 -2.33
C ILE A 358 13.23 13.40 -1.02
N GLY A 359 12.87 12.78 0.10
CA GLY A 359 12.88 13.41 1.41
C GLY A 359 13.55 12.57 2.49
N THR A 360 14.31 13.24 3.35
CA THR A 360 14.80 12.67 4.62
C THR A 360 14.40 13.53 5.81
N ARG A 361 14.10 12.89 6.95
CA ARG A 361 13.74 13.58 8.20
C ARG A 361 14.94 13.94 9.07
N LYS A 362 15.94 13.06 9.18
CA LYS A 362 17.11 13.20 10.07
C LYS A 362 18.44 12.88 9.40
N GLY A 363 18.41 12.27 8.22
CA GLY A 363 19.60 11.85 7.48
C GLY A 363 20.00 12.83 6.39
N LYS A 364 20.77 12.31 5.44
CA LYS A 364 21.23 13.02 4.24
C LYS A 364 20.57 12.46 2.98
N LEU A 365 20.48 13.30 1.95
CA LEU A 365 20.23 12.83 0.59
C LEU A 365 21.58 12.65 -0.11
N ASN A 366 21.99 11.41 -0.36
CA ASN A 366 23.21 11.11 -1.10
C ASN A 366 22.83 10.73 -2.53
N LEU A 367 23.10 11.62 -3.48
CA LEU A 367 22.68 11.44 -4.87
C LEU A 367 23.92 11.19 -5.73
N GLU A 368 24.32 9.93 -5.84
CA GLU A 368 25.61 9.48 -6.40
C GLU A 368 25.50 8.84 -7.80
N ALA A 369 24.30 8.83 -8.39
CA ALA A 369 24.03 8.17 -9.67
C ALA A 369 24.85 8.81 -10.80
N SER A 370 25.89 8.12 -11.24
CA SER A 370 26.91 8.71 -12.11
C SER A 370 27.25 7.85 -13.33
N ASP A 371 26.71 6.64 -13.41
CA ASP A 371 26.83 5.79 -14.58
C ASP A 371 26.10 6.40 -15.80
N PRO A 372 26.57 6.17 -17.03
CA PRO A 372 25.91 6.67 -18.23
C PRO A 372 24.43 6.24 -18.31
N GLY A 373 23.52 7.22 -18.48
CA GLY A 373 22.08 6.97 -18.54
C GLY A 373 21.40 6.72 -17.20
N LYS A 374 22.11 6.92 -16.08
CA LYS A 374 21.59 6.84 -14.71
C LYS A 374 21.29 8.22 -14.13
N GLY A 375 20.69 8.25 -12.96
CA GLY A 375 20.23 9.47 -12.29
C GLY A 375 18.73 9.69 -12.40
N ILE A 376 18.35 10.96 -12.35
CA ILE A 376 16.96 11.42 -12.32
C ILE A 376 16.60 11.93 -13.72
N ASP A 377 15.50 11.44 -14.28
CA ASP A 377 15.00 11.83 -15.60
C ASP A 377 13.52 12.15 -15.51
N VAL A 378 13.19 13.42 -15.68
CA VAL A 378 11.82 13.95 -15.69
C VAL A 378 11.52 14.64 -17.01
N SER A 379 12.09 14.14 -18.11
CA SER A 379 11.91 14.74 -19.43
C SER A 379 10.45 14.71 -19.89
N GLY A 380 9.99 15.82 -20.46
CA GLY A 380 8.72 15.88 -21.17
C GLY A 380 8.79 15.22 -22.55
N GLY A 381 7.62 14.91 -23.10
CA GLY A 381 7.53 14.41 -24.46
C GLY A 381 7.76 15.51 -25.49
N ALA A 382 7.65 15.17 -26.77
CA ALA A 382 7.92 16.14 -27.85
C ALA A 382 6.97 17.36 -27.75
N GLY A 383 7.53 18.56 -27.55
CA GLY A 383 6.77 19.79 -27.36
C GLY A 383 6.24 20.03 -25.93
N GLY A 384 6.43 19.07 -25.02
CA GLY A 384 6.11 19.21 -23.60
C GLY A 384 7.23 19.89 -22.82
N GLN A 385 6.91 20.40 -21.63
CA GLN A 385 7.90 20.96 -20.72
C GLN A 385 8.58 19.84 -19.92
N GLY A 386 9.71 20.17 -19.32
CA GLY A 386 10.31 19.33 -18.31
C GLY A 386 9.45 19.15 -17.05
N GLY A 387 9.69 18.08 -16.29
CA GLY A 387 9.04 17.81 -15.02
C GLY A 387 9.69 18.49 -13.82
N THR A 388 9.33 18.08 -12.60
CA THR A 388 9.84 18.70 -11.37
C THR A 388 10.56 17.73 -10.44
N VAL A 389 11.53 18.27 -9.70
CA VAL A 389 12.27 17.52 -8.68
C VAL A 389 12.28 18.30 -7.37
N LEU A 390 11.81 17.69 -6.29
CA LEU A 390 11.88 18.24 -4.93
C LEU A 390 12.77 17.36 -4.06
N LEU A 391 13.82 17.96 -3.50
CA LEU A 391 14.76 17.34 -2.59
C LEU A 391 14.62 17.97 -1.22
N ARG A 392 14.12 17.21 -0.25
CA ARG A 392 13.85 17.69 1.12
C ARG A 392 14.83 17.09 2.11
N ALA A 393 15.58 17.93 2.81
CA ALA A 393 16.57 17.49 3.80
C ALA A 393 16.67 18.45 5.00
N PRO A 394 17.19 17.99 6.16
CA PRO A 394 17.46 18.86 7.30
C PRO A 394 18.37 20.02 6.94
N ARG A 395 18.02 21.20 7.48
CA ARG A 395 18.85 22.39 7.48
C ARG A 395 20.01 22.21 8.47
N THR A 396 21.21 22.63 8.07
CA THR A 396 22.36 22.82 8.96
C THR A 396 22.60 24.30 9.22
N ALA A 397 23.52 24.65 10.14
CA ALA A 397 23.78 26.04 10.51
C ALA A 397 24.16 26.94 9.32
N SER A 398 24.77 26.38 8.27
CA SER A 398 25.20 27.12 7.07
C SER A 398 24.75 26.48 5.74
N GLY A 399 23.93 25.42 5.77
CA GLY A 399 23.65 24.65 4.57
C GLY A 399 22.49 23.67 4.70
N VAL A 400 22.51 22.64 3.85
CA VAL A 400 21.48 21.61 3.77
C VAL A 400 22.17 20.26 3.60
N GLU A 401 21.64 19.21 4.22
CA GLU A 401 22.19 17.84 4.15
C GLU A 401 21.83 17.14 2.82
N VAL A 402 22.16 17.78 1.69
CA VAL A 402 22.13 17.17 0.35
C VAL A 402 23.57 17.02 -0.12
N VAL A 403 23.98 15.77 -0.33
CA VAL A 403 25.31 15.40 -0.79
C VAL A 403 25.22 15.06 -2.29
N ALA A 404 25.78 15.98 -3.08
CA ALA A 404 26.04 15.94 -4.53
C ALA A 404 24.82 16.19 -5.46
N LEU A 405 24.98 17.12 -6.41
CA LEU A 405 24.09 17.36 -7.55
C LEU A 405 24.95 17.70 -8.78
N ASN A 406 24.50 17.35 -9.98
CA ASN A 406 25.25 17.61 -11.22
C ASN A 406 24.38 18.36 -12.24
N LYS A 407 24.93 19.42 -12.85
CA LYS A 407 24.30 20.20 -13.92
C LYS A 407 24.86 19.75 -15.27
N ASP A 408 24.01 19.32 -16.19
CA ASP A 408 24.31 19.15 -17.62
C ASP A 408 25.66 18.44 -17.94
N GLY A 409 26.03 17.44 -17.12
CA GLY A 409 27.27 16.68 -17.31
C GLY A 409 28.57 17.37 -16.82
N VAL A 410 28.50 18.45 -16.04
CA VAL A 410 29.67 19.16 -15.50
C VAL A 410 29.74 19.07 -13.97
N LYS A 411 30.71 18.27 -13.52
CA LYS A 411 31.04 17.90 -12.13
C LYS A 411 31.22 19.10 -11.18
N VAL A 412 30.47 19.14 -10.08
CA VAL A 412 30.80 19.98 -8.92
C VAL A 412 30.57 19.20 -7.62
N ALA A 413 31.36 19.55 -6.61
CA ALA A 413 31.67 18.77 -5.43
C ALA A 413 30.68 19.00 -4.28
N ALA A 414 30.02 17.95 -3.79
CA ALA A 414 29.84 17.83 -2.35
C ALA A 414 31.04 17.06 -1.79
N LEU A 415 31.62 17.57 -0.70
CA LEU A 415 32.51 16.81 0.15
C LEU A 415 31.65 15.76 0.86
N ASP A 416 32.01 14.47 0.78
CA ASP A 416 31.48 13.49 1.73
C ASP A 416 31.92 13.84 3.17
N GLY A 417 31.44 13.08 4.16
CA GLY A 417 31.82 13.27 5.57
C GLY A 417 33.34 13.20 5.83
N ASP A 418 34.13 12.75 4.85
CA ASP A 418 35.58 12.59 4.88
C ASP A 418 36.32 13.63 4.00
N GLY A 419 35.62 14.61 3.43
CA GLY A 419 36.23 15.66 2.61
C GLY A 419 36.55 15.26 1.16
N LYS A 420 35.93 14.20 0.63
CA LYS A 420 36.18 13.71 -0.75
C LYS A 420 35.05 14.11 -1.69
N ARG A 421 35.40 14.50 -2.91
CA ARG A 421 34.45 14.85 -3.98
C ARG A 421 33.73 13.60 -4.49
N VAL A 422 32.41 13.53 -4.35
CA VAL A 422 31.57 12.45 -4.92
C VAL A 422 30.92 12.92 -6.24
N ALA A 423 30.76 12.02 -7.21
CA ALA A 423 30.06 12.33 -8.46
C ALA A 423 28.54 12.40 -8.20
N GLY A 424 27.92 13.55 -8.48
CA GLY A 424 26.49 13.76 -8.23
C GLY A 424 25.58 13.19 -9.31
N SER A 425 24.33 12.88 -8.94
CA SER A 425 23.26 12.48 -9.86
C SER A 425 23.03 13.50 -10.96
N SER A 426 23.00 13.07 -12.21
CA SER A 426 22.45 13.89 -13.30
C SER A 426 20.94 14.03 -13.14
N ILE A 427 20.43 15.25 -13.22
CA ILE A 427 19.00 15.55 -13.32
C ILE A 427 18.73 16.01 -14.75
N THR A 428 17.97 15.23 -15.50
CA THR A 428 17.68 15.47 -16.91
C THR A 428 16.22 15.89 -17.08
N GLY A 429 15.98 16.89 -17.93
CA GLY A 429 14.65 17.28 -18.32
C GLY A 429 13.83 17.98 -17.23
N ALA A 430 14.42 18.46 -16.14
CA ALA A 430 13.68 19.19 -15.11
C ALA A 430 13.46 20.65 -15.51
N ARG A 431 12.21 21.13 -15.46
CA ARG A 431 11.91 22.57 -15.55
C ARG A 431 12.12 23.28 -14.22
N SER A 432 12.06 22.54 -13.11
CA SER A 432 12.31 23.03 -11.76
C SER A 432 12.96 21.94 -10.90
N VAL A 433 14.03 22.31 -10.19
CA VAL A 433 14.67 21.52 -9.16
C VAL A 433 14.72 22.36 -7.90
N SER A 434 14.06 21.90 -6.83
CA SER A 434 14.01 22.59 -5.55
C SER A 434 14.70 21.78 -4.47
N VAL A 435 15.61 22.41 -3.74
CA VAL A 435 16.16 21.87 -2.50
C VAL A 435 15.50 22.59 -1.33
N GLU A 436 14.65 21.88 -0.60
CA GLU A 436 14.02 22.37 0.62
C GLU A 436 14.86 22.01 1.85
N ALA A 437 15.46 23.03 2.46
CA ALA A 437 16.24 22.90 3.68
C ALA A 437 15.38 23.17 4.91
N VAL A 438 14.96 22.09 5.56
CA VAL A 438 13.94 22.10 6.61
C VAL A 438 14.54 22.31 7.98
N LYS A 439 14.11 23.35 8.68
CA LYS A 439 14.32 23.47 10.13
C LYS A 439 13.07 23.02 10.86
N VAL A 440 13.23 22.15 11.85
CA VAL A 440 12.13 21.66 12.68
C VAL A 440 12.05 22.42 13.99
N TYR A 441 10.85 22.85 14.36
CA TYR A 441 10.52 23.48 15.62
C TYR A 441 9.57 22.54 16.38
N ASP A 442 10.09 21.91 17.44
CA ASP A 442 9.34 20.98 18.28
C ASP A 442 8.76 21.71 19.50
N TYR A 443 7.46 21.53 19.73
CA TYR A 443 6.69 22.09 20.83
C TYR A 443 6.08 20.97 21.68
N ALA A 444 5.72 21.29 22.93
CA ALA A 444 4.98 20.38 23.80
C ALA A 444 3.48 20.41 23.48
N ASP A 445 2.77 19.36 23.87
CA ASP A 445 1.30 19.33 23.84
C ASP A 445 0.68 20.51 24.60
N GLY A 446 -0.38 21.10 24.03
CA GLY A 446 -1.06 22.27 24.58
C GLY A 446 -0.28 23.59 24.44
N SER A 447 0.81 23.61 23.67
CA SER A 447 1.56 24.85 23.41
C SER A 447 0.72 25.82 22.57
N THR A 448 0.78 27.09 22.95
CA THR A 448 0.23 28.19 22.14
C THR A 448 1.37 28.89 21.43
N LEU A 449 1.35 28.85 20.10
CA LEU A 449 2.32 29.52 19.25
C LEU A 449 1.99 31.02 19.14
N THR A 450 2.98 31.86 19.40
CA THR A 450 2.84 33.30 19.55
C THR A 450 3.52 34.08 18.42
N ALA A 451 3.34 35.41 18.39
CA ALA A 451 4.09 36.27 17.46
C ALA A 451 5.62 36.18 17.66
N THR A 452 6.08 35.82 18.86
CA THR A 452 7.50 35.60 19.16
C THR A 452 8.04 34.37 18.42
N ASP A 453 7.26 33.29 18.37
CA ASP A 453 7.61 32.07 17.63
C ASP A 453 7.70 32.37 16.13
N LEU A 454 6.70 33.05 15.59
CA LEU A 454 6.70 33.49 14.18
C LEU A 454 7.92 34.38 13.88
N THR A 455 8.23 35.34 14.75
CA THR A 455 9.42 36.21 14.59
C THR A 455 10.71 35.40 14.60
N THR A 456 10.80 34.38 15.45
CA THR A 456 11.96 33.47 15.53
C THR A 456 12.12 32.69 14.22
N ILE A 457 11.03 32.09 13.73
CA ILE A 457 11.01 31.33 12.46
C ILE A 457 11.41 32.24 11.29
N THR A 458 10.85 33.46 11.21
CA THR A 458 11.17 34.44 10.15
C THR A 458 12.64 34.89 10.22
N THR A 459 13.17 35.11 11.42
CA THR A 459 14.58 35.51 11.62
C THR A 459 15.52 34.39 11.19
N ASP A 460 15.22 33.15 11.58
CA ASP A 460 15.98 31.96 11.18
C ASP A 460 15.95 31.75 9.66
N ASN A 461 14.79 31.92 9.02
CA ASN A 461 14.65 31.81 7.58
C ASN A 461 15.38 32.91 6.82
N THR A 462 15.33 34.15 7.31
CA THR A 462 16.07 35.27 6.73
C THR A 462 17.58 35.03 6.83
N SER A 463 18.04 34.57 8.00
CA SER A 463 19.44 34.22 8.23
C SER A 463 19.90 33.09 7.32
N PHE A 464 19.08 32.04 7.17
CA PHE A 464 19.39 30.94 6.26
C PHE A 464 19.40 31.37 4.79
N ALA A 465 18.44 32.21 4.38
CA ALA A 465 18.35 32.72 3.01
C ALA A 465 19.62 33.48 2.57
N SER A 466 20.34 34.11 3.50
CA SER A 466 21.63 34.75 3.21
C SER A 466 22.70 33.77 2.69
N ASN A 467 22.56 32.46 2.98
CA ASN A 467 23.46 31.41 2.52
C ASN A 467 23.02 30.78 1.19
N HIS A 468 21.86 31.12 0.63
CA HIS A 468 21.35 30.46 -0.58
C HIS A 468 22.32 30.53 -1.76
N ALA A 469 23.04 31.65 -1.94
CA ALA A 469 24.05 31.78 -2.99
C ALA A 469 25.24 30.84 -2.77
N ALA A 470 25.74 30.72 -1.54
CA ALA A 470 26.83 29.81 -1.19
C ALA A 470 26.41 28.34 -1.35
N ILE A 471 25.19 27.99 -0.92
CA ILE A 471 24.64 26.64 -1.10
C ILE A 471 24.52 26.28 -2.58
N LYS A 472 24.08 27.21 -3.43
CA LYS A 472 24.07 26.99 -4.88
C LYS A 472 25.46 26.76 -5.45
N ASP A 473 26.46 27.48 -4.94
CA ASP A 473 27.85 27.32 -5.37
C ASP A 473 28.43 25.96 -4.95
N ASP A 474 28.23 25.59 -3.69
CA ASP A 474 28.64 24.29 -3.13
C ASP A 474 27.99 23.13 -3.90
N LEU A 475 26.72 23.27 -4.31
CA LEU A 475 26.02 22.26 -5.10
C LEU A 475 26.31 22.36 -6.62
N GLY A 476 27.13 23.32 -7.06
CA GLY A 476 27.44 23.53 -8.47
C GLY A 476 26.30 24.01 -9.34
N MET A 477 25.29 24.63 -8.73
CA MET A 477 24.07 25.11 -9.39
C MET A 477 24.08 26.63 -9.61
N THR A 478 25.22 27.29 -9.39
CA THR A 478 25.41 28.71 -9.70
C THR A 478 25.02 28.98 -11.17
N GLY A 479 24.11 29.94 -11.39
CA GLY A 479 23.62 30.32 -12.71
C GLY A 479 22.53 29.40 -13.30
N ASN A 480 22.12 28.32 -12.61
CA ASN A 480 20.98 27.51 -13.03
C ASN A 480 19.65 28.18 -12.61
N SER A 481 18.92 28.74 -13.57
CA SER A 481 17.65 29.41 -13.33
C SER A 481 16.52 28.47 -12.91
N ALA A 482 16.62 27.18 -13.23
CA ALA A 482 15.66 26.15 -12.83
C ALA A 482 15.94 25.60 -11.41
N PHE A 483 17.06 26.00 -10.78
CA PHE A 483 17.44 25.51 -9.46
C PHE A 483 17.10 26.51 -8.35
N HIS A 484 16.32 26.05 -7.38
CA HIS A 484 15.82 26.83 -6.26
C HIS A 484 16.26 26.24 -4.93
N VAL A 485 16.68 27.09 -4.00
CA VAL A 485 16.90 26.73 -2.60
C VAL A 485 15.75 27.33 -1.82
N LEU A 486 15.05 26.50 -1.06
CA LEU A 486 13.88 26.88 -0.27
C LEU A 486 14.19 26.77 1.23
N SER A 487 13.75 27.77 1.99
CA SER A 487 13.80 27.76 3.45
C SER A 487 12.59 27.00 3.98
N GLY A 488 12.72 25.69 4.20
CA GLY A 488 11.65 24.85 4.74
C GLY A 488 11.45 25.02 6.24
N VAL A 489 10.20 24.93 6.70
CA VAL A 489 9.81 24.98 8.12
C VAL A 489 8.90 23.80 8.42
N GLU A 490 9.19 23.06 9.48
CA GLU A 490 8.29 22.05 10.02
C GLU A 490 8.02 22.39 11.48
N VAL A 491 6.75 22.62 11.83
CA VAL A 491 6.34 22.84 13.22
C VAL A 491 5.66 21.57 13.71
N ARG A 492 6.13 21.03 14.84
CA ARG A 492 5.63 19.79 15.41
C ARG A 492 5.22 19.97 16.86
N SER A 493 4.27 19.14 17.28
CA SER A 493 3.93 18.93 18.69
C SER A 493 3.71 17.46 18.97
N SER A 494 3.89 17.07 20.22
CA SER A 494 3.47 15.75 20.72
C SER A 494 1.95 15.61 20.86
N GLY A 495 1.21 16.71 20.73
CA GLY A 495 -0.25 16.76 20.80
C GLY A 495 -0.80 18.03 20.14
N ASP A 496 -1.83 18.62 20.74
CA ASP A 496 -2.52 19.77 20.16
C ASP A 496 -1.64 21.03 20.19
N LEU A 497 -1.81 21.88 19.18
CA LEU A 497 -1.20 23.21 19.09
C LEU A 497 -2.29 24.26 18.91
N THR A 498 -2.18 25.36 19.64
CA THR A 498 -3.04 26.54 19.43
C THR A 498 -2.23 27.63 18.75
N LEU A 499 -2.78 28.22 17.69
CA LEU A 499 -2.25 29.47 17.14
C LEU A 499 -2.87 30.63 17.92
N ALA A 500 -2.04 31.48 18.55
CA ALA A 500 -2.54 32.65 19.27
C ALA A 500 -3.22 33.68 18.35
N ASN A 501 -2.79 33.73 17.09
CA ASN A 501 -3.32 34.55 16.01
C ASN A 501 -3.12 33.80 14.68
N ASP A 502 -3.83 34.21 13.63
CA ASP A 502 -3.55 33.72 12.28
C ASP A 502 -2.11 34.06 11.89
N TRP A 503 -1.38 33.06 11.39
CA TRP A 503 -0.02 33.23 10.89
C TRP A 503 -0.05 33.40 9.38
N ASN A 504 0.78 34.31 8.88
CA ASN A 504 1.11 34.39 7.46
C ASN A 504 2.63 34.21 7.37
N LEU A 505 3.04 33.03 6.86
CA LEU A 505 4.41 32.53 6.86
C LEU A 505 5.12 32.78 5.52
#